data_AF-A0A4Z1F450-F1
#
_entry.id   AF-A0A4Z1F450-F1
#
_cell.length_a   1.000
_cell.length_b   1.000
_cell.length_c   1.000
_cell.angle_alpha   90.00
_cell.angle_beta   90.00
_cell.angle_gamma   90.00
#
_symmetry.space_group_name_H-M   'P 1'
#
loop_
_entity.id
_entity.type
_entity.pdbx_description
1 polymer ?
#
loop_
_entity_poly.entity_id
_entity_poly.type
_entity_poly.pdbx_seq_one_letter_code
_entity_poly.pdbx_strand_id
1 'polypeptide(L)'
;MSFTAKNYGIVKTAVGEARLQPIPVPRLRDDYILVKTIAVAINPTDWQTVDEQTSPRTKGPTLLGCDFAGIVAEIGKGVKKGWKKGDRIAGMTHGGNDIEPEDGTFATYIVVKGDVAFHIPDTVSFEEAASLGVGVTTVALGFYKYLSLPLLTFPLSMPNPESKFPILIYGGSSATGTLAIQFAKLLHERSGLQVITMSSPRNFELLKSLGADHVLDYHDPNCGTEIRSLTKNKLHHVFDTIANQSSAQICANALSISGENIYVNLMGIEMPRDDVRNIFFLGYSVTGEEYEIEGEVWPAAPEDFELGKRAFLLLERLLENGLIKNHPVKIMHGGLNGILEGMREMKEGNVSGEKLVYRVGEP
;
A
#
# COMPACT_ATOMS: atom_id res chain seq x y z
N MET A 1 -29.18 -14.61 -11.54
CA MET A 1 -28.73 -15.86 -12.22
C MET A 1 -27.45 -16.28 -11.51
N SER A 2 -27.30 -17.52 -11.05
CA SER A 2 -26.09 -17.90 -10.32
C SER A 2 -24.89 -17.87 -11.26
N PHE A 3 -23.88 -17.09 -10.91
CA PHE A 3 -22.60 -17.02 -11.63
C PHE A 3 -21.93 -18.41 -11.57
N THR A 4 -21.81 -19.13 -12.69
CA THR A 4 -21.35 -20.54 -12.75
C THR A 4 -19.86 -20.71 -13.08
N ALA A 5 -19.06 -19.66 -12.93
CA ALA A 5 -17.62 -19.73 -13.19
C ALA A 5 -16.90 -20.60 -12.15
N LYS A 6 -15.94 -21.41 -12.58
CA LYS A 6 -15.00 -22.07 -11.66
C LYS A 6 -14.07 -21.01 -11.09
N ASN A 7 -13.92 -20.98 -9.76
CA ASN A 7 -12.98 -20.08 -9.08
C ASN A 7 -11.89 -20.90 -8.39
N TYR A 8 -10.66 -20.42 -8.48
CA TYR A 8 -9.50 -20.95 -7.76
C TYR A 8 -8.86 -19.80 -7.02
N GLY A 9 -8.37 -20.07 -5.81
CA GLY A 9 -7.63 -19.08 -5.05
C GLY A 9 -6.68 -19.70 -4.04
N ILE A 10 -5.76 -18.88 -3.55
CA ILE A 10 -4.81 -19.25 -2.50
C ILE A 10 -5.42 -18.89 -1.17
N VAL A 11 -5.65 -19.89 -0.32
CA VAL A 11 -6.20 -19.68 1.01
C VAL A 11 -5.19 -20.04 2.08
N LYS A 12 -5.23 -19.33 3.21
CA LYS A 12 -4.62 -19.75 4.46
C LYS A 12 -5.49 -20.82 5.10
N THR A 13 -4.94 -22.02 5.30
CA THR A 13 -5.65 -23.16 5.92
C THR A 13 -5.29 -23.36 7.38
N ALA A 14 -4.09 -22.96 7.76
CA ALA A 14 -3.56 -22.96 9.11
C ALA A 14 -2.40 -21.95 9.21
N VAL A 15 -1.93 -21.71 10.42
CA VAL A 15 -0.71 -20.90 10.67
C VAL A 15 0.47 -21.53 9.92
N GLY A 16 1.12 -20.73 9.06
CA GLY A 16 2.23 -21.17 8.22
C GLY A 16 1.84 -22.00 7.00
N GLU A 17 0.53 -22.21 6.74
CA GLU A 17 0.04 -23.04 5.64
C GLU A 17 -0.87 -22.23 4.70
N ALA A 18 -0.43 -22.07 3.46
CA ALA A 18 -1.21 -21.53 2.35
C ALA A 18 -1.22 -22.49 1.17
N ARG A 19 -2.36 -22.63 0.50
CA ARG A 19 -2.49 -23.52 -0.67
C ARG A 19 -3.46 -22.99 -1.72
N LEU A 20 -3.14 -23.26 -2.98
CA LEU A 20 -4.06 -23.07 -4.10
C LEU A 20 -5.11 -24.18 -4.13
N GLN A 21 -6.39 -23.82 -4.14
CA GLN A 21 -7.49 -24.78 -4.22
C GLN A 21 -8.70 -24.21 -4.97
N PRO A 22 -9.65 -25.05 -5.42
CA PRO A 22 -10.97 -24.59 -5.82
C PRO A 22 -11.67 -23.91 -4.64
N ILE A 23 -12.30 -22.77 -4.91
CA ILE A 23 -13.11 -22.03 -3.94
C ILE A 23 -14.43 -21.61 -4.60
N PRO A 24 -15.48 -21.27 -3.82
CA PRO A 24 -16.66 -20.63 -4.38
C PRO A 24 -16.33 -19.29 -5.04
N VAL A 25 -17.18 -18.85 -5.97
CA VAL A 25 -17.20 -17.44 -6.36
C VAL A 25 -17.71 -16.65 -5.16
N PRO A 26 -17.02 -15.58 -4.72
CA PRO A 26 -17.46 -14.82 -3.56
C PRO A 26 -18.85 -14.21 -3.75
N ARG A 27 -19.57 -14.06 -2.65
CA ARG A 27 -20.90 -13.42 -2.66
C ARG A 27 -20.76 -11.93 -2.95
N LEU A 28 -21.52 -11.45 -3.93
CA LEU A 28 -21.61 -10.02 -4.22
C LEU A 28 -22.40 -9.28 -3.12
N ARG A 29 -21.68 -8.52 -2.28
CA ARG A 29 -22.26 -7.59 -1.31
C ARG A 29 -22.75 -6.31 -1.99
N ASP A 30 -23.66 -5.59 -1.34
CA ASP A 30 -24.36 -4.45 -1.95
C ASP A 30 -23.40 -3.33 -2.37
N ASP A 31 -22.38 -3.02 -1.58
CA ASP A 31 -21.39 -1.98 -1.80
C ASP A 31 -20.05 -2.51 -2.36
N TYR A 32 -20.09 -3.71 -2.94
CA TYR A 32 -18.95 -4.40 -3.54
C TYR A 32 -19.11 -4.59 -5.05
N ILE A 33 -18.02 -4.97 -5.69
CA ILE A 33 -17.94 -5.29 -7.12
C ILE A 33 -17.34 -6.69 -7.24
N LEU A 34 -17.96 -7.54 -8.06
CA LEU A 34 -17.37 -8.80 -8.48
C LEU A 34 -16.41 -8.53 -9.65
N VAL A 35 -15.18 -9.00 -9.54
CA VAL A 35 -14.10 -8.73 -10.49
C VAL A 35 -13.56 -10.05 -11.02
N LYS A 36 -13.37 -10.12 -12.34
CA LYS A 36 -12.53 -11.14 -13.00
C LYS A 36 -11.08 -10.67 -12.91
N THR A 37 -10.27 -11.34 -12.10
CA THR A 37 -8.89 -10.92 -11.83
C THR A 37 -7.99 -11.23 -13.02
N ILE A 38 -7.16 -10.26 -13.42
CA ILE A 38 -6.19 -10.39 -14.53
C ILE A 38 -4.76 -10.43 -14.00
N ALA A 39 -4.43 -9.52 -13.09
CA ALA A 39 -3.12 -9.46 -12.46
C ALA A 39 -3.26 -9.19 -10.95
N VAL A 40 -2.30 -9.69 -10.17
CA VAL A 40 -2.17 -9.44 -8.73
C VAL A 40 -0.72 -9.15 -8.39
N ALA A 41 -0.49 -8.48 -7.28
CA ALA A 41 0.87 -8.20 -6.81
C ALA A 41 1.05 -8.67 -5.36
N ILE A 42 2.28 -9.08 -5.02
CA ILE A 42 2.59 -9.53 -3.65
C ILE A 42 3.03 -8.34 -2.80
N ASN A 43 2.60 -8.36 -1.54
CA ASN A 43 2.98 -7.45 -0.46
C ASN A 43 3.60 -8.24 0.69
N PRO A 44 4.42 -7.59 1.54
CA PRO A 44 4.91 -8.23 2.77
C PRO A 44 3.78 -8.77 3.65
N THR A 45 2.67 -8.01 3.77
CA THR A 45 1.52 -8.44 4.55
C THR A 45 0.92 -9.76 4.06
N ASP A 46 1.04 -10.11 2.78
CA ASP A 46 0.42 -11.33 2.27
C ASP A 46 1.09 -12.59 2.86
N TRP A 47 2.43 -12.60 2.98
CA TRP A 47 3.14 -13.71 3.61
C TRP A 47 3.09 -13.63 5.14
N GLN A 48 3.05 -12.42 5.71
CA GLN A 48 2.89 -12.24 7.16
C GLN A 48 1.55 -12.82 7.62
N THR A 49 0.48 -12.55 6.89
CA THR A 49 -0.85 -13.09 7.19
C THR A 49 -0.91 -14.61 7.14
N VAL A 50 -0.06 -15.29 6.36
CA VAL A 50 0.08 -16.75 6.42
C VAL A 50 0.60 -17.20 7.79
N ASP A 51 1.55 -16.47 8.37
CA ASP A 51 2.21 -16.78 9.64
C ASP A 51 1.45 -16.27 10.88
N GLU A 52 0.54 -15.30 10.71
CA GLU A 52 -0.28 -14.74 11.79
C GLU A 52 -1.16 -15.81 12.46
N GLN A 53 -1.50 -15.59 13.73
CA GLN A 53 -2.50 -16.43 14.40
C GLN A 53 -3.89 -16.23 13.80
N THR A 54 -4.61 -17.33 13.59
CA THR A 54 -6.00 -17.26 13.13
C THR A 54 -6.91 -16.84 14.27
N SER A 55 -7.74 -15.82 14.04
CA SER A 55 -8.73 -15.39 15.03
C SER A 55 -9.70 -16.54 15.39
N PRO A 56 -10.11 -16.67 16.67
CA PRO A 56 -11.22 -17.55 17.07
C PRO A 56 -12.57 -17.19 16.40
N ARG A 57 -12.73 -15.98 15.86
CA ARG A 57 -13.94 -15.54 15.14
C ARG A 57 -13.97 -16.01 13.68
N THR A 58 -12.84 -16.50 13.16
CA THR A 58 -12.69 -16.93 11.77
C THR A 58 -13.54 -18.13 11.45
N LYS A 59 -14.24 -18.09 10.31
CA LYS A 59 -15.16 -19.14 9.86
C LYS A 59 -14.61 -19.99 8.73
N GLY A 60 -13.36 -20.44 8.85
CA GLY A 60 -12.70 -21.33 7.89
C GLY A 60 -11.47 -20.72 7.22
N PRO A 61 -10.97 -21.33 6.13
CA PRO A 61 -9.81 -20.81 5.40
C PRO A 61 -10.09 -19.41 4.83
N THR A 62 -9.13 -18.50 4.95
CA THR A 62 -9.23 -17.12 4.45
C THR A 62 -8.50 -16.96 3.12
N LEU A 63 -9.10 -16.26 2.16
CA LEU A 63 -8.50 -15.97 0.86
C LEU A 63 -7.37 -14.95 1.01
N LEU A 64 -6.20 -15.20 0.43
CA LEU A 64 -5.04 -14.32 0.58
C LEU A 64 -4.95 -13.24 -0.51
N GLY A 65 -4.04 -12.28 -0.28
CA GLY A 65 -3.61 -11.30 -1.26
C GLY A 65 -4.33 -9.97 -1.14
N CYS A 66 -3.58 -8.87 -1.21
CA CYS A 66 -4.15 -7.53 -1.08
C CYS A 66 -4.31 -6.75 -2.39
N ASP A 67 -3.41 -6.92 -3.37
CA ASP A 67 -3.37 -6.09 -4.59
C ASP A 67 -3.99 -6.79 -5.82
N PHE A 68 -4.81 -6.08 -6.60
CA PHE A 68 -5.40 -6.62 -7.82
C PHE A 68 -5.49 -5.60 -8.96
N ALA A 69 -5.60 -6.15 -10.17
CA ALA A 69 -6.14 -5.50 -11.35
C ALA A 69 -7.00 -6.51 -12.13
N GLY A 70 -8.17 -6.06 -12.59
CA GLY A 70 -9.13 -6.94 -13.23
C GLY A 70 -10.25 -6.21 -13.96
N ILE A 71 -11.27 -6.97 -14.35
CA ILE A 71 -12.40 -6.49 -15.13
C ILE A 71 -13.68 -6.63 -14.30
N VAL A 72 -14.48 -5.57 -14.29
CA VAL A 72 -15.78 -5.56 -13.61
C VAL A 72 -16.70 -6.62 -14.24
N ALA A 73 -17.10 -7.61 -13.44
CA ALA A 73 -18.02 -8.66 -13.86
C ALA A 73 -19.48 -8.33 -13.46
N GLU A 74 -19.69 -7.90 -12.21
CA GLU A 74 -20.98 -7.49 -11.65
C GLU A 74 -20.78 -6.39 -10.59
N ILE A 75 -21.78 -5.51 -10.41
CA ILE A 75 -21.71 -4.35 -9.52
C ILE A 75 -22.85 -4.44 -8.52
N GLY A 76 -22.53 -4.31 -7.24
CA GLY A 76 -23.52 -4.23 -6.17
C GLY A 76 -24.32 -2.93 -6.24
N LYS A 77 -25.61 -2.99 -5.86
CA LYS A 77 -26.57 -1.86 -5.96
C LYS A 77 -26.24 -0.67 -5.05
N GLY A 78 -25.38 -0.85 -4.06
CA GLY A 78 -24.95 0.12 -3.07
C GLY A 78 -23.75 0.96 -3.51
N VAL A 79 -22.98 0.49 -4.50
CA VAL A 79 -21.78 1.18 -5.03
C VAL A 79 -22.15 2.55 -5.60
N LYS A 80 -21.38 3.59 -5.26
CA LYS A 80 -21.68 4.98 -5.64
C LYS A 80 -20.86 5.47 -6.81
N LYS A 81 -19.63 4.99 -6.96
CA LYS A 81 -18.74 5.28 -8.07
C LYS A 81 -19.32 4.67 -9.35
N GLY A 82 -19.25 5.44 -10.43
CA GLY A 82 -19.95 5.16 -11.70
C GLY A 82 -19.30 4.08 -12.56
N TRP A 83 -19.21 2.85 -12.05
CA TRP A 83 -18.65 1.70 -12.76
C TRP A 83 -19.61 1.12 -13.80
N LYS A 84 -19.03 0.41 -14.77
CA LYS A 84 -19.74 -0.38 -15.78
C LYS A 84 -19.11 -1.77 -15.86
N LYS A 85 -19.95 -2.76 -16.20
CA LYS A 85 -19.46 -4.09 -16.56
C LYS A 85 -18.49 -3.98 -17.73
N GLY A 86 -17.33 -4.62 -17.61
CA GLY A 86 -16.25 -4.54 -18.59
C GLY A 86 -15.20 -3.47 -18.29
N ASP A 87 -15.41 -2.58 -17.31
CA ASP A 87 -14.40 -1.60 -16.93
C ASP A 87 -13.15 -2.31 -16.40
N ARG A 88 -11.98 -1.74 -16.74
CA ARG A 88 -10.67 -2.14 -16.24
C ARG A 88 -10.41 -1.42 -14.92
N ILE A 89 -10.26 -2.17 -13.84
CA ILE A 89 -10.15 -1.60 -12.50
C ILE A 89 -9.00 -2.25 -11.72
N ALA A 90 -8.43 -1.49 -10.79
CA ALA A 90 -7.41 -1.96 -9.86
C ALA A 90 -7.59 -1.32 -8.49
N GLY A 91 -6.91 -1.88 -7.49
CA GLY A 91 -7.01 -1.39 -6.13
C GLY A 91 -6.46 -2.39 -5.14
N MET A 92 -6.95 -2.33 -3.91
CA MET A 92 -6.60 -3.28 -2.87
C MET A 92 -7.82 -3.78 -2.10
N THR A 93 -7.65 -4.89 -1.39
CA THR A 93 -8.60 -5.44 -0.44
C THR A 93 -7.87 -5.89 0.83
N HIS A 94 -8.61 -6.31 1.85
CA HIS A 94 -8.07 -7.00 3.01
C HIS A 94 -7.93 -8.50 2.70
N GLY A 95 -6.75 -8.93 2.28
CA GLY A 95 -6.45 -10.36 2.13
C GLY A 95 -6.25 -11.03 3.48
N GLY A 96 -6.70 -12.28 3.61
CA GLY A 96 -6.64 -13.05 4.84
C GLY A 96 -7.60 -12.58 5.92
N ASN A 97 -8.66 -11.85 5.54
CA ASN A 97 -9.63 -11.26 6.44
C ASN A 97 -10.37 -12.34 7.25
N ASP A 98 -10.11 -12.38 8.56
CA ASP A 98 -10.74 -13.34 9.47
C ASP A 98 -12.26 -13.10 9.64
N ILE A 99 -12.74 -11.86 9.45
CA ILE A 99 -14.16 -11.50 9.57
C ILE A 99 -14.95 -11.92 8.33
N GLU A 100 -14.39 -11.72 7.14
CA GLU A 100 -14.98 -12.11 5.84
C GLU A 100 -13.97 -12.99 5.05
N PRO A 101 -13.94 -14.31 5.30
CA PRO A 101 -12.92 -15.21 4.73
C PRO A 101 -12.86 -15.29 3.20
N GLU A 102 -13.88 -14.80 2.50
CA GLU A 102 -13.92 -14.72 1.04
C GLU A 102 -13.19 -13.50 0.46
N ASP A 103 -12.75 -12.56 1.31
CA ASP A 103 -12.00 -11.38 0.90
C ASP A 103 -10.53 -11.70 0.68
N GLY A 104 -10.02 -11.24 -0.46
CA GLY A 104 -8.63 -11.45 -0.90
C GLY A 104 -8.54 -11.34 -2.42
N THR A 105 -7.33 -11.18 -2.94
CA THR A 105 -7.10 -10.91 -4.37
C THR A 105 -6.50 -12.09 -5.12
N PHE A 106 -5.88 -13.06 -4.43
CA PHE A 106 -5.22 -14.21 -5.05
C PHE A 106 -6.23 -15.27 -5.48
N ALA A 107 -7.20 -14.88 -6.31
CA ALA A 107 -8.16 -15.74 -6.96
C ALA A 107 -8.54 -15.26 -8.36
N THR A 108 -9.14 -16.14 -9.16
CA THR A 108 -9.60 -15.80 -10.52
C THR A 108 -10.85 -14.91 -10.54
N TYR A 109 -11.67 -14.97 -9.48
CA TYR A 109 -12.80 -14.07 -9.22
C TYR A 109 -12.77 -13.64 -7.76
N ILE A 110 -12.89 -12.33 -7.56
CA ILE A 110 -12.78 -11.69 -6.25
C ILE A 110 -13.91 -10.67 -6.07
N VAL A 111 -14.19 -10.30 -4.83
CA VAL A 111 -15.04 -9.14 -4.50
C VAL A 111 -14.20 -8.04 -3.87
N VAL A 112 -14.47 -6.81 -4.25
CA VAL A 112 -13.72 -5.63 -3.79
C VAL A 112 -14.66 -4.49 -3.44
N LYS A 113 -14.28 -3.66 -2.45
CA LYS A 113 -15.08 -2.52 -2.01
C LYS A 113 -15.21 -1.51 -3.15
N GLY A 114 -16.42 -1.27 -3.62
CA GLY A 114 -16.63 -0.67 -4.94
C GLY A 114 -16.13 0.78 -5.07
N ASP A 115 -16.20 1.57 -4.00
CA ASP A 115 -15.81 2.98 -4.05
C ASP A 115 -14.32 3.22 -3.75
N VAL A 116 -13.56 2.18 -3.40
CA VAL A 116 -12.13 2.22 -3.04
C VAL A 116 -11.33 1.37 -4.02
N ALA A 117 -11.50 1.71 -5.30
CA ALA A 117 -10.75 1.17 -6.43
C ALA A 117 -10.60 2.27 -7.49
N PHE A 118 -9.69 2.12 -8.44
CA PHE A 118 -9.44 3.07 -9.51
C PHE A 118 -9.60 2.45 -10.90
N HIS A 119 -10.05 3.24 -11.87
CA HIS A 119 -10.03 2.88 -13.28
C HIS A 119 -8.58 2.80 -13.75
N ILE A 120 -8.28 1.76 -14.52
CA ILE A 120 -6.99 1.62 -15.18
C ILE A 120 -7.04 2.44 -16.47
N PRO A 121 -6.21 3.49 -16.63
CA PRO A 121 -6.15 4.22 -17.90
C PRO A 121 -5.71 3.30 -19.04
N ASP A 122 -6.09 3.63 -20.28
CA ASP A 122 -5.73 2.83 -21.46
C ASP A 122 -4.21 2.72 -21.67
N THR A 123 -3.45 3.68 -21.15
CA THR A 123 -1.99 3.73 -21.22
C THR A 123 -1.29 2.88 -20.15
N VAL A 124 -2.02 2.30 -19.20
CA VAL A 124 -1.46 1.51 -18.08
C VAL A 124 -1.89 0.06 -18.24
N SER A 125 -0.96 -0.88 -18.12
CA SER A 125 -1.25 -2.32 -18.16
C SER A 125 -1.95 -2.80 -16.89
N PHE A 126 -2.52 -4.02 -16.90
CA PHE A 126 -3.07 -4.61 -15.69
C PHE A 126 -1.97 -4.89 -14.66
N GLU A 127 -0.79 -5.31 -15.12
CA GLU A 127 0.36 -5.60 -14.28
C GLU A 127 0.88 -4.36 -13.55
N GLU A 128 1.01 -3.25 -14.26
CA GLU A 128 1.34 -1.96 -13.63
C GLU A 128 0.24 -1.55 -12.66
N ALA A 129 -1.03 -1.60 -13.05
CA ALA A 129 -2.11 -1.18 -12.16
C ALA A 129 -2.21 -2.02 -10.87
N ALA A 130 -1.99 -3.34 -10.96
CA ALA A 130 -1.97 -4.24 -9.80
C ALA A 130 -0.85 -3.89 -8.82
N SER A 131 0.19 -3.16 -9.24
CA SER A 131 1.32 -2.80 -8.39
C SER A 131 1.05 -1.61 -7.45
N LEU A 132 -0.13 -0.99 -7.50
CA LEU A 132 -0.38 0.34 -6.91
C LEU A 132 -1.31 0.35 -5.69
N GLY A 133 -2.21 -0.62 -5.55
CA GLY A 133 -3.32 -0.57 -4.59
C GLY A 133 -2.89 -0.30 -3.15
N VAL A 134 -2.19 -1.26 -2.54
CA VAL A 134 -1.70 -1.17 -1.16
C VAL A 134 -0.78 0.05 -1.00
N GLY A 135 0.19 0.22 -1.89
CA GLY A 135 1.17 1.31 -1.79
C GLY A 135 0.51 2.70 -1.76
N VAL A 136 -0.48 2.95 -2.62
CA VAL A 136 -1.22 4.22 -2.65
C VAL A 136 -2.11 4.39 -1.41
N THR A 137 -2.81 3.35 -0.98
CA THR A 137 -3.58 3.37 0.28
C THR A 137 -2.69 3.73 1.46
N THR A 138 -1.54 3.07 1.58
CA THR A 138 -0.58 3.28 2.66
C THR A 138 -0.02 4.70 2.65
N VAL A 139 0.34 5.23 1.47
CA VAL A 139 0.78 6.64 1.34
C VAL A 139 -0.34 7.60 1.70
N ALA A 140 -1.57 7.38 1.24
CA ALA A 140 -2.68 8.29 1.51
C ALA A 140 -3.00 8.40 3.00
N LEU A 141 -3.11 7.27 3.70
CA LEU A 141 -3.32 7.25 5.15
C LEU A 141 -2.12 7.84 5.89
N GLY A 142 -0.90 7.38 5.57
CA GLY A 142 0.33 7.85 6.21
C GLY A 142 0.52 9.36 6.09
N PHE A 143 0.35 9.91 4.88
CA PHE A 143 0.55 11.33 4.62
C PHE A 143 -0.60 12.18 5.13
N TYR A 144 -1.82 11.90 4.69
CA TYR A 144 -2.92 12.85 4.87
C TYR A 144 -3.63 12.72 6.23
N LYS A 145 -3.67 11.51 6.81
CA LYS A 145 -4.27 11.28 8.14
C LYS A 145 -3.22 11.41 9.24
N TYR A 146 -2.15 10.62 9.17
CA TYR A 146 -1.25 10.47 10.32
C TYR A 146 -0.14 11.52 10.39
N LEU A 147 0.45 11.89 9.25
CA LEU A 147 1.37 13.04 9.17
C LEU A 147 0.65 14.37 8.97
N SER A 148 -0.68 14.37 8.77
CA SER A 148 -1.49 15.58 8.57
C SER A 148 -0.98 16.49 7.45
N LEU A 149 -0.36 15.91 6.40
CA LEU A 149 0.05 16.63 5.22
C LEU A 149 -1.19 17.06 4.40
N PRO A 150 -1.13 18.17 3.66
CA PRO A 150 -2.27 18.62 2.86
C PRO A 150 -2.58 17.62 1.75
N LEU A 151 -3.87 17.33 1.55
CA LEU A 151 -4.34 16.48 0.45
C LEU A 151 -4.07 17.17 -0.89
N LEU A 152 -3.51 16.44 -1.85
CA LEU A 152 -3.41 16.90 -3.24
C LEU A 152 -4.81 16.99 -3.86
N THR A 153 -5.13 18.14 -4.46
CA THR A 153 -6.41 18.38 -5.16
C THR A 153 -6.16 18.78 -6.62
N PHE A 154 -7.09 18.41 -7.50
CA PHE A 154 -7.08 18.81 -8.91
C PHE A 154 -8.07 19.96 -9.17
N PRO A 155 -7.72 20.98 -9.99
CA PRO A 155 -6.39 21.21 -10.57
C PRO A 155 -5.36 21.51 -9.48
N LEU A 156 -4.10 21.10 -9.70
CA LEU A 156 -3.03 21.28 -8.72
C LEU A 156 -2.88 22.77 -8.37
N SER A 157 -3.20 23.12 -7.12
CA SER A 157 -3.24 24.50 -6.63
C SER A 157 -1.84 25.14 -6.55
N MET A 158 -1.76 26.48 -6.58
CA MET A 158 -0.49 27.22 -6.56
C MET A 158 0.24 27.11 -5.21
N PRO A 159 1.57 27.29 -5.20
CA PRO A 159 2.37 27.05 -4.01
C PRO A 159 2.05 28.00 -2.85
N ASN A 160 2.15 27.50 -1.61
CA ASN A 160 2.27 28.34 -0.41
C ASN A 160 3.75 28.39 0.02
N PRO A 161 4.48 29.49 -0.26
CA PRO A 161 5.91 29.60 0.01
C PRO A 161 6.30 29.49 1.49
N GLU A 162 5.36 29.70 2.41
CA GLU A 162 5.59 29.72 3.86
C GLU A 162 5.61 28.32 4.50
N SER A 163 5.32 27.26 3.75
CA SER A 163 5.17 25.88 4.27
C SER A 163 6.37 24.96 4.01
N LYS A 164 7.59 25.51 3.87
CA LYS A 164 8.79 24.71 3.62
C LYS A 164 9.22 23.93 4.87
N PHE A 165 9.04 22.62 4.87
CA PHE A 165 9.57 21.73 5.92
C PHE A 165 10.09 20.42 5.33
N PRO A 166 11.10 19.80 5.97
CA PRO A 166 11.62 18.52 5.53
C PRO A 166 10.71 17.36 5.98
N ILE A 167 10.64 16.33 5.13
CA ILE A 167 10.07 15.03 5.45
C ILE A 167 11.13 13.95 5.16
N LEU A 168 11.23 12.98 6.07
CA LEU A 168 12.04 11.79 5.87
C LEU A 168 11.13 10.62 5.52
N ILE A 169 11.35 10.04 4.35
CA ILE A 169 10.74 8.76 3.93
C ILE A 169 11.82 7.69 4.08
N TYR A 170 11.80 6.93 5.18
CA TYR A 170 12.76 5.85 5.38
C TYR A 170 12.35 4.62 4.56
N GLY A 171 13.33 4.00 3.88
CA GLY A 171 13.10 2.88 2.97
C GLY A 171 12.63 3.30 1.58
N GLY A 172 13.22 4.34 1.00
CA GLY A 172 12.76 4.94 -0.26
C GLY A 172 12.66 3.99 -1.45
N SER A 173 13.45 2.91 -1.46
CA SER A 173 13.41 1.89 -2.52
C SER A 173 12.40 0.76 -2.29
N SER A 174 11.58 0.84 -1.23
CA SER A 174 10.41 -0.03 -1.09
C SER A 174 9.30 0.40 -2.06
N ALA A 175 8.35 -0.50 -2.36
CA ALA A 175 7.24 -0.16 -3.26
C ALA A 175 6.39 1.01 -2.71
N THR A 176 6.18 1.06 -1.40
CA THR A 176 5.52 2.19 -0.73
C THR A 176 6.41 3.44 -0.75
N GLY A 177 7.72 3.29 -0.53
CA GLY A 177 8.68 4.39 -0.48
C GLY A 177 8.80 5.15 -1.80
N THR A 178 8.86 4.45 -2.94
CA THR A 178 8.95 5.09 -4.26
C THR A 178 7.69 5.86 -4.61
N LEU A 179 6.52 5.37 -4.22
CA LEU A 179 5.26 6.11 -4.34
C LEU A 179 5.25 7.31 -3.38
N ALA A 180 5.61 7.12 -2.11
CA ALA A 180 5.66 8.17 -1.10
C ALA A 180 6.55 9.35 -1.55
N ILE A 181 7.71 9.08 -2.14
CA ILE A 181 8.62 10.11 -2.69
C ILE A 181 7.92 10.92 -3.78
N GLN A 182 7.22 10.26 -4.71
CA GLN A 182 6.52 10.96 -5.80
C GLN A 182 5.35 11.81 -5.29
N PHE A 183 4.53 11.27 -4.37
CA PHE A 183 3.48 12.03 -3.72
C PHE A 183 4.04 13.23 -2.95
N ALA A 184 5.14 13.04 -2.22
CA ALA A 184 5.83 14.10 -1.50
C ALA A 184 6.45 15.12 -2.46
N LYS A 185 6.92 14.71 -3.64
CA LYS A 185 7.44 15.62 -4.68
C LYS A 185 6.34 16.48 -5.29
N LEU A 186 5.19 15.89 -5.59
CA LEU A 186 4.02 16.64 -6.08
C LEU A 186 3.55 17.65 -5.03
N LEU A 187 3.62 17.29 -3.75
CA LEU A 187 3.43 18.23 -2.66
C LEU A 187 4.58 19.25 -2.57
N HIS A 188 5.85 18.87 -2.76
CA HIS A 188 7.01 19.76 -2.71
C HIS A 188 6.90 20.90 -3.71
N GLU A 189 6.50 20.62 -4.95
CA GLU A 189 6.33 21.66 -5.97
C GLU A 189 5.30 22.73 -5.57
N ARG A 190 4.45 22.45 -4.56
CA ARG A 190 3.39 23.34 -4.08
C ARG A 190 3.63 23.85 -2.64
N SER A 191 4.00 23.00 -1.71
CA SER A 191 4.19 23.35 -0.30
C SER A 191 5.66 23.65 0.03
N GLY A 192 6.60 23.35 -0.87
CA GLY A 192 8.02 23.57 -0.64
C GLY A 192 8.68 22.55 0.30
N LEU A 193 8.11 21.34 0.41
CA LEU A 193 8.66 20.23 1.19
C LEU A 193 10.06 19.83 0.71
N GLN A 194 11.00 19.63 1.63
CA GLN A 194 12.29 18.99 1.29
C GLN A 194 12.15 17.47 1.47
N VAL A 195 12.24 16.70 0.38
CA VAL A 195 12.06 15.25 0.38
C VAL A 195 13.41 14.57 0.63
N ILE A 196 13.56 13.97 1.80
CA ILE A 196 14.76 13.22 2.21
C ILE A 196 14.39 11.75 2.26
N THR A 197 15.25 10.87 1.76
CA THR A 197 15.01 9.44 1.81
C THR A 197 16.30 8.64 2.01
N MET A 198 16.14 7.34 2.23
CA MET A 198 17.23 6.42 2.55
C MET A 198 17.08 5.11 1.80
N SER A 199 18.20 4.60 1.27
CA SER A 199 18.29 3.29 0.63
C SER A 199 19.73 2.81 0.55
N SER A 200 19.99 1.63 -0.01
CA SER A 200 21.34 1.27 -0.44
C SER A 200 21.76 2.11 -1.67
N PRO A 201 23.07 2.38 -1.89
CA PRO A 201 23.56 3.27 -2.95
C PRO A 201 23.09 2.92 -4.37
N ARG A 202 22.92 1.62 -4.66
CA ARG A 202 22.44 1.14 -5.96
C ARG A 202 21.10 1.72 -6.42
N ASN A 203 20.28 2.21 -5.48
CA ASN A 203 18.95 2.76 -5.77
C ASN A 203 18.93 4.30 -5.83
N PHE A 204 20.04 4.99 -5.57
CA PHE A 204 20.05 6.45 -5.43
C PHE A 204 19.55 7.18 -6.66
N GLU A 205 20.00 6.78 -7.85
CA GLU A 205 19.60 7.43 -9.10
C GLU A 205 18.10 7.27 -9.38
N LEU A 206 17.54 6.09 -9.08
CA LEU A 206 16.10 5.88 -9.14
C LEU A 206 15.38 6.87 -8.20
N LEU A 207 15.76 6.93 -6.93
CA LEU A 207 15.06 7.77 -5.94
C LEU A 207 15.15 9.26 -6.24
N LYS A 208 16.29 9.74 -6.73
CA LYS A 208 16.44 11.13 -7.22
C LYS A 208 15.54 11.39 -8.41
N SER A 209 15.46 10.45 -9.37
CA SER A 209 14.59 10.58 -10.54
C SER A 209 13.10 10.61 -10.21
N LEU A 210 12.72 10.06 -9.05
CA LEU A 210 11.35 10.09 -8.52
C LEU A 210 11.03 11.35 -7.70
N GLY A 211 12.04 12.18 -7.40
CA GLY A 211 11.85 13.48 -6.76
C GLY A 211 12.45 13.64 -5.36
N ALA A 212 13.28 12.71 -4.89
CA ALA A 212 14.03 12.91 -3.66
C ALA A 212 15.08 14.02 -3.83
N ASP A 213 15.12 14.98 -2.91
CA ASP A 213 16.13 16.06 -2.88
C ASP A 213 17.46 15.54 -2.29
N HIS A 214 17.36 14.65 -1.29
CA HIS A 214 18.51 14.00 -0.66
C HIS A 214 18.26 12.50 -0.48
N VAL A 215 19.27 11.69 -0.79
CA VAL A 215 19.26 10.25 -0.59
C VAL A 215 20.51 9.86 0.18
N LEU A 216 20.34 9.22 1.34
CA LEU A 216 21.44 8.77 2.19
C LEU A 216 21.52 7.24 2.27
N ASP A 217 22.74 6.74 2.51
CA ASP A 217 22.97 5.32 2.75
C ASP A 217 22.65 4.99 4.21
N TYR A 218 21.70 4.10 4.44
CA TYR A 218 21.35 3.70 5.81
C TYR A 218 22.42 2.85 6.49
N HIS A 219 23.41 2.34 5.76
CA HIS A 219 24.54 1.62 6.36
C HIS A 219 25.56 2.56 7.03
N ASP A 220 25.55 3.86 6.72
CA ASP A 220 26.39 4.82 7.42
C ASP A 220 25.87 5.02 8.85
N PRO A 221 26.64 4.73 9.90
CA PRO A 221 26.19 4.87 11.29
C PRO A 221 25.82 6.33 11.66
N ASN A 222 26.26 7.31 10.89
CA ASN A 222 25.99 8.74 11.12
C ASN A 222 24.83 9.28 10.28
N CYS A 223 24.23 8.49 9.38
CA CYS A 223 23.23 8.99 8.45
C CYS A 223 22.06 9.73 9.13
N GLY A 224 21.60 9.24 10.30
CA GLY A 224 20.57 9.91 11.08
C GLY A 224 21.01 11.29 11.59
N THR A 225 22.19 11.38 12.22
CA THR A 225 22.69 12.67 12.73
C THR A 225 23.02 13.64 11.60
N GLU A 226 23.45 13.14 10.45
CA GLU A 226 23.63 13.91 9.21
C GLU A 226 22.31 14.52 8.73
N ILE A 227 21.21 13.75 8.69
CA ILE A 227 19.88 14.27 8.31
C ILE A 227 19.44 15.38 9.27
N ARG A 228 19.66 15.22 10.58
CA ARG A 228 19.33 16.26 11.56
C ARG A 228 20.14 17.54 11.32
N SER A 229 21.42 17.41 10.97
CA SER A 229 22.27 18.55 10.60
C SER A 229 21.82 19.21 9.29
N LEU A 230 21.56 18.41 8.25
CA LEU A 230 21.07 18.84 6.94
C LEU A 230 19.77 19.65 7.06
N THR A 231 18.85 19.17 7.89
CA THR A 231 17.55 19.82 8.15
C THR A 231 17.64 20.96 9.17
N LYS A 232 18.84 21.26 9.69
CA LYS A 232 19.07 22.27 10.73
C LYS A 232 18.17 22.05 11.96
N ASN A 233 18.00 20.79 12.36
CA ASN A 233 17.14 20.37 13.46
C ASN A 233 15.66 20.76 13.25
N LYS A 234 15.15 20.63 12.02
CA LYS A 234 13.75 20.92 11.66
C LYS A 234 13.00 19.73 11.06
N LEU A 235 13.57 18.52 11.15
CA LEU A 235 12.86 17.31 10.77
C LEU A 235 11.88 16.91 11.87
N HIS A 236 10.58 17.10 11.60
CA HIS A 236 9.49 16.75 12.52
C HIS A 236 8.59 15.63 11.98
N HIS A 237 8.74 15.25 10.72
CA HIS A 237 7.88 14.27 10.05
C HIS A 237 8.72 13.14 9.48
N VAL A 238 8.46 11.92 9.97
CA VAL A 238 9.07 10.70 9.45
C VAL A 238 7.98 9.72 9.04
N PHE A 239 8.13 9.17 7.84
CA PHE A 239 7.38 8.02 7.36
C PHE A 239 8.33 6.85 7.13
N ASP A 240 8.28 5.84 8.01
CA ASP A 240 9.13 4.66 7.93
C ASP A 240 8.40 3.48 7.30
N THR A 241 8.83 3.11 6.09
CA THR A 241 8.25 2.01 5.31
C THR A 241 8.92 0.65 5.56
N ILE A 242 9.95 0.61 6.42
CA ILE A 242 10.68 -0.62 6.82
C ILE A 242 10.33 -1.00 8.26
N ALA A 243 10.37 -0.01 9.16
CA ALA A 243 9.89 -0.09 10.54
C ALA A 243 10.46 -1.30 11.33
N ASN A 244 11.78 -1.41 11.38
CA ASN A 244 12.48 -2.33 12.29
C ASN A 244 13.27 -1.53 13.35
N GLN A 245 13.88 -2.23 14.31
CA GLN A 245 14.60 -1.56 15.40
C GLN A 245 15.72 -0.64 14.90
N SER A 246 16.43 -1.03 13.84
CA SER A 246 17.51 -0.22 13.26
C SER A 246 16.98 1.02 12.55
N SER A 247 15.90 0.91 11.77
CA SER A 247 15.30 2.04 11.09
C SER A 247 14.70 3.04 12.08
N ALA A 248 14.02 2.56 13.13
CA ALA A 248 13.50 3.39 14.21
C ALA A 248 14.62 4.16 14.92
N GLN A 249 15.75 3.50 15.21
CA GLN A 249 16.91 4.15 15.84
C GLN A 249 17.55 5.23 14.94
N ILE A 250 17.67 4.97 13.63
CA ILE A 250 18.18 5.96 12.68
C ILE A 250 17.22 7.14 12.58
N CYS A 251 15.91 6.88 12.49
CA CYS A 251 14.88 7.92 12.45
C CYS A 251 14.86 8.77 13.73
N ALA A 252 15.04 8.14 14.91
CA ALA A 252 15.19 8.84 16.18
C ALA A 252 16.38 9.81 16.18
N ASN A 253 17.51 9.40 15.56
CA ASN A 253 18.69 10.24 15.39
C ASN A 253 18.47 11.36 14.35
N ALA A 254 17.63 11.14 13.33
CA ALA A 254 17.31 12.13 12.31
C ALA A 254 16.34 13.22 12.78
N LEU A 255 15.37 12.86 13.61
CA LEU A 255 14.35 13.77 14.13
C LEU A 255 14.95 14.92 14.94
N SER A 256 14.29 16.07 14.88
CA SER A 256 14.58 17.23 15.72
C SER A 256 14.59 16.86 17.20
N ILE A 257 15.44 17.49 18.00
CA ILE A 257 15.44 17.38 19.48
C ILE A 257 14.52 18.39 20.18
N SER A 258 13.68 19.09 19.41
CA SER A 258 12.71 20.07 19.90
C SER A 258 11.44 20.06 19.05
N GLY A 259 10.38 20.68 19.56
CA GLY A 259 9.08 20.73 18.88
C GLY A 259 8.32 19.41 18.93
N GLU A 260 7.17 19.38 18.27
CA GLU A 260 6.36 18.16 18.14
C GLU A 260 6.91 17.31 17.00
N ASN A 261 7.34 16.09 17.32
CA ASN A 261 7.90 15.15 16.35
C ASN A 261 6.92 13.99 16.15
N ILE A 262 6.69 13.61 14.89
CA ILE A 262 5.79 12.54 14.50
C ILE A 262 6.57 11.49 13.71
N TYR A 263 6.44 10.24 14.14
CA TYR A 263 6.99 9.07 13.47
C TYR A 263 5.85 8.10 13.15
N VAL A 264 5.59 7.94 11.86
CA VAL A 264 4.58 7.03 11.32
C VAL A 264 5.27 5.82 10.74
N ASN A 265 4.86 4.61 11.14
CA ASN A 265 5.51 3.36 10.76
C ASN A 265 4.50 2.25 10.41
N LEU A 266 4.98 1.23 9.68
CA LEU A 266 4.12 0.18 9.10
C LEU A 266 4.19 -1.18 9.83
N MET A 267 4.93 -1.30 10.93
CA MET A 267 5.21 -2.59 11.57
C MET A 267 4.99 -2.59 13.10
N GLY A 268 4.47 -1.50 13.67
CA GLY A 268 4.23 -1.41 15.11
C GLY A 268 5.51 -1.26 15.95
N ILE A 269 6.63 -0.87 15.34
CA ILE A 269 7.91 -0.77 16.05
C ILE A 269 7.91 0.36 17.08
N GLU A 270 8.55 0.11 18.23
CA GLU A 270 8.76 1.14 19.25
C GLU A 270 9.75 2.20 18.76
N MET A 271 9.37 3.47 18.91
CA MET A 271 10.27 4.60 18.72
C MET A 271 11.13 4.76 19.98
N PRO A 272 12.48 4.69 19.91
CA PRO A 272 13.36 4.78 21.07
C PRO A 272 13.54 6.21 21.61
N ARG A 273 12.44 6.97 21.66
CA ARG A 273 12.35 8.36 22.13
C ARG A 273 10.94 8.64 22.65
N ASP A 274 10.85 9.02 23.93
CA ASP A 274 9.57 9.31 24.58
C ASP A 274 8.94 10.64 24.12
N ASP A 275 9.73 11.53 23.54
CA ASP A 275 9.31 12.85 23.05
C ASP A 275 8.77 12.84 21.62
N VAL A 276 8.62 11.65 21.02
CA VAL A 276 8.16 11.47 19.64
C VAL A 276 6.81 10.76 19.66
N ARG A 277 5.83 11.34 18.96
CA ARG A 277 4.54 10.68 18.72
C ARG A 277 4.73 9.51 17.76
N ASN A 278 4.74 8.30 18.30
CA ASN A 278 4.82 7.06 17.54
C ASN A 278 3.43 6.61 17.08
N ILE A 279 3.26 6.37 15.78
CA ILE A 279 2.00 5.97 15.17
C ILE A 279 2.22 4.76 14.29
N PHE A 280 1.48 3.69 14.58
CA PHE A 280 1.32 2.54 13.71
C PHE A 280 -0.08 2.53 13.12
N PHE A 281 -0.20 2.08 11.88
CA PHE A 281 -1.48 1.90 11.22
C PHE A 281 -1.40 0.78 10.17
N LEU A 282 -2.56 0.25 9.81
CA LEU A 282 -2.73 -0.69 8.71
C LEU A 282 -3.63 -0.08 7.64
N GLY A 283 -3.41 -0.48 6.39
CA GLY A 283 -4.16 0.04 5.25
C GLY A 283 -5.61 -0.45 5.17
N TYR A 284 -5.98 -1.50 5.91
CA TYR A 284 -7.28 -2.15 5.80
C TYR A 284 -8.45 -1.29 6.24
N SER A 285 -8.21 -0.27 7.08
CA SER A 285 -9.24 0.70 7.49
C SER A 285 -9.84 1.47 6.32
N VAL A 286 -9.17 1.50 5.15
CA VAL A 286 -9.65 2.17 3.94
C VAL A 286 -10.99 1.61 3.41
N THR A 287 -11.39 0.40 3.80
CA THR A 287 -12.72 -0.14 3.45
C THR A 287 -13.84 0.52 4.25
N GLY A 288 -13.51 1.19 5.36
CA GLY A 288 -14.46 1.75 6.32
C GLY A 288 -15.15 0.72 7.19
N GLU A 289 -14.68 -0.52 7.18
CA GLU A 289 -15.25 -1.65 7.91
C GLU A 289 -14.38 -2.04 9.11
N GLU A 290 -14.98 -2.71 10.09
CA GLU A 290 -14.22 -3.39 11.16
C GLU A 290 -13.36 -4.48 10.53
N TYR A 291 -12.14 -4.65 11.03
CA TYR A 291 -11.28 -5.76 10.69
C TYR A 291 -10.55 -6.28 11.92
N GLU A 292 -9.93 -7.46 11.80
CA GLU A 292 -9.23 -8.11 12.90
C GLU A 292 -7.89 -8.62 12.42
N ILE A 293 -6.84 -8.41 13.21
CA ILE A 293 -5.47 -8.91 12.96
C ILE A 293 -4.96 -9.51 14.27
N GLU A 294 -4.52 -10.77 14.23
CA GLU A 294 -3.97 -11.50 15.38
C GLU A 294 -4.84 -11.44 16.66
N GLY A 295 -6.17 -11.40 16.48
CA GLY A 295 -7.13 -11.30 17.59
C GLY A 295 -7.42 -9.88 18.10
N GLU A 296 -6.71 -8.88 17.58
CA GLU A 296 -6.99 -7.46 17.85
C GLU A 296 -8.03 -6.92 16.87
N VAL A 297 -9.14 -6.41 17.42
CA VAL A 297 -10.23 -5.82 16.63
C VAL A 297 -9.97 -4.35 16.39
N TRP A 298 -9.92 -3.97 15.11
CA TRP A 298 -9.79 -2.60 14.64
C TRP A 298 -11.17 -2.08 14.24
N PRO A 299 -11.65 -0.99 14.87
CA PRO A 299 -13.01 -0.50 14.62
C PRO A 299 -13.15 0.04 13.19
N ALA A 300 -14.39 0.02 12.70
CA ALA A 300 -14.76 0.64 11.44
C ALA A 300 -14.35 2.13 11.40
N ALA A 301 -13.74 2.54 10.29
CA ALA A 301 -13.23 3.90 10.08
C ALA A 301 -13.84 4.55 8.82
N PRO A 302 -15.10 5.05 8.87
CA PRO A 302 -15.76 5.65 7.71
C PRO A 302 -15.00 6.85 7.11
N GLU A 303 -14.22 7.57 7.92
CA GLU A 303 -13.37 8.66 7.45
C GLU A 303 -12.20 8.19 6.58
N ASP A 304 -11.68 6.97 6.84
CA ASP A 304 -10.61 6.37 6.04
C ASP A 304 -11.14 5.89 4.70
N PHE A 305 -12.39 5.42 4.67
CA PHE A 305 -13.10 5.13 3.42
C PHE A 305 -13.27 6.38 2.55
N GLU A 306 -13.67 7.51 3.13
CA GLU A 306 -13.77 8.78 2.40
C GLU A 306 -12.39 9.33 1.96
N LEU A 307 -11.33 9.06 2.71
CA LEU A 307 -9.97 9.36 2.28
C LEU A 307 -9.53 8.46 1.12
N GLY A 308 -9.79 7.15 1.20
CA GLY A 308 -9.48 6.17 0.16
C GLY A 308 -10.15 6.49 -1.17
N LYS A 309 -11.44 6.84 -1.14
CA LYS A 309 -12.18 7.33 -2.31
C LYS A 309 -11.47 8.49 -2.99
N ARG A 310 -11.07 9.50 -2.21
CA ARG A 310 -10.36 10.69 -2.72
C ARG A 310 -8.97 10.34 -3.24
N ALA A 311 -8.25 9.47 -2.55
CA ALA A 311 -6.90 9.04 -2.93
C ALA A 311 -6.90 8.26 -4.25
N PHE A 312 -7.85 7.34 -4.46
CA PHE A 312 -7.94 6.60 -5.72
C PHE A 312 -8.44 7.45 -6.89
N LEU A 313 -9.36 8.40 -6.66
CA LEU A 313 -9.71 9.39 -7.68
C LEU A 313 -8.52 10.30 -8.05
N LEU A 314 -7.72 10.70 -7.06
CA LEU A 314 -6.49 11.43 -7.29
C LEU A 314 -5.50 10.60 -8.11
N LEU A 315 -5.34 9.31 -7.77
CA LEU A 315 -4.45 8.40 -8.50
C LEU A 315 -4.84 8.26 -9.97
N GLU A 316 -6.14 8.11 -10.29
CA GLU A 316 -6.63 8.06 -11.68
C GLU A 316 -6.10 9.27 -12.46
N ARG A 317 -6.27 10.47 -11.91
CA ARG A 317 -5.80 11.71 -12.53
C ARG A 317 -4.29 11.78 -12.65
N LEU A 318 -3.54 11.31 -11.65
CA LEU A 318 -2.08 11.29 -11.70
C LEU A 318 -1.57 10.34 -12.80
N LEU A 319 -2.19 9.16 -12.94
CA LEU A 319 -1.85 8.19 -13.98
C LEU A 319 -2.23 8.71 -15.37
N GLU A 320 -3.44 9.25 -15.55
CA GLU A 320 -3.90 9.85 -16.81
C GLU A 320 -2.96 10.95 -17.33
N ASN A 321 -2.35 11.71 -16.42
CA ASN A 321 -1.43 12.81 -16.76
C ASN A 321 0.05 12.40 -16.72
N GLY A 322 0.36 11.12 -16.46
CA GLY A 322 1.75 10.62 -16.37
C GLY A 322 2.57 11.27 -15.26
N LEU A 323 1.92 11.76 -14.19
CA LEU A 323 2.55 12.48 -13.07
C LEU A 323 3.09 11.55 -11.99
N ILE A 324 2.74 10.27 -12.05
CA ILE A 324 3.28 9.23 -11.18
C ILE A 324 3.67 8.02 -12.00
N LYS A 325 4.74 7.35 -11.57
CA LYS A 325 5.26 6.12 -12.15
C LYS A 325 5.13 5.00 -11.14
N ASN A 326 4.95 3.79 -11.64
CA ASN A 326 5.02 2.58 -10.84
C ASN A 326 6.41 2.43 -10.21
N HIS A 327 6.45 1.81 -9.03
CA HIS A 327 7.64 1.12 -8.56
C HIS A 327 8.05 0.06 -9.61
N PRO A 328 9.35 -0.23 -9.84
CA PRO A 328 9.75 -1.24 -10.81
C PRO A 328 8.98 -2.55 -10.65
N VAL A 329 8.29 -2.95 -11.71
CA VAL A 329 7.44 -4.16 -11.74
C VAL A 329 8.25 -5.33 -12.30
N LYS A 330 8.24 -6.45 -11.60
CA LYS A 330 8.76 -7.73 -12.08
C LYS A 330 7.60 -8.67 -12.36
N ILE A 331 7.34 -8.92 -13.64
CA ILE A 331 6.30 -9.87 -14.05
C ILE A 331 6.83 -11.29 -13.85
N MET A 332 6.13 -12.05 -13.01
CA MET A 332 6.47 -13.40 -12.63
C MET A 332 5.66 -14.43 -13.42
N HIS A 333 6.18 -15.65 -13.51
CA HIS A 333 5.53 -16.77 -14.18
C HIS A 333 4.77 -17.68 -13.20
N GLY A 334 3.93 -18.57 -13.73
CA GLY A 334 3.25 -19.60 -12.94
C GLY A 334 1.86 -19.23 -12.40
N GLY A 335 1.32 -18.06 -12.74
CA GLY A 335 -0.01 -17.61 -12.33
C GLY A 335 -0.22 -17.69 -10.82
N LEU A 336 -1.41 -18.10 -10.37
CA LEU A 336 -1.71 -18.25 -8.94
C LEU A 336 -0.72 -19.19 -8.24
N ASN A 337 -0.29 -20.28 -8.88
CA ASN A 337 0.63 -21.22 -8.23
C ASN A 337 2.01 -20.60 -7.96
N GLY A 338 2.47 -19.70 -8.85
CA GLY A 338 3.75 -19.01 -8.70
C GLY A 338 3.80 -18.02 -7.53
N ILE A 339 2.65 -17.58 -7.01
CA ILE A 339 2.56 -16.63 -5.91
C ILE A 339 3.09 -17.23 -4.60
N LEU A 340 2.86 -18.52 -4.36
CA LEU A 340 3.37 -19.22 -3.16
C LEU A 340 4.90 -19.11 -3.08
N GLU A 341 5.58 -19.30 -4.21
CA GLU A 341 7.02 -19.13 -4.32
C GLU A 341 7.44 -17.67 -4.12
N GLY A 342 6.72 -16.72 -4.74
CA GLY A 342 7.01 -15.29 -4.57
C GLY A 342 6.87 -14.80 -3.14
N MET A 343 5.88 -15.31 -2.39
CA MET A 343 5.71 -15.04 -0.97
C MET A 343 6.89 -15.57 -0.16
N ARG A 344 7.38 -16.79 -0.47
CA ARG A 344 8.58 -17.36 0.17
C ARG A 344 9.83 -16.52 -0.12
N GLU A 345 10.10 -16.21 -1.38
CA GLU A 345 11.24 -15.37 -1.79
C GLU A 345 11.24 -14.00 -1.11
N MET A 346 10.05 -13.40 -0.94
CA MET A 346 9.90 -12.13 -0.23
C MET A 346 10.18 -12.27 1.27
N LYS A 347 9.65 -13.32 1.92
CA LYS A 347 9.89 -13.63 3.33
C LYS A 347 11.37 -13.90 3.63
N GLU A 348 12.07 -14.55 2.70
CA GLU A 348 13.51 -14.83 2.80
C GLU A 348 14.40 -13.60 2.49
N GLY A 349 13.81 -12.49 2.06
CA GLY A 349 14.53 -11.24 1.79
C GLY A 349 15.22 -11.18 0.42
N ASN A 350 14.86 -12.08 -0.51
CA ASN A 350 15.47 -12.17 -1.84
C ASN A 350 14.88 -11.17 -2.86
N VAL A 351 13.82 -10.44 -2.48
CA VAL A 351 13.18 -9.43 -3.33
C VAL A 351 13.69 -8.04 -2.95
N SER A 352 14.24 -7.29 -3.90
CA SER A 352 14.78 -5.95 -3.64
C SER A 352 14.53 -4.99 -4.79
N GLY A 353 13.97 -3.82 -4.48
CA GLY A 353 13.81 -2.72 -5.44
C GLY A 353 12.78 -2.99 -6.55
N GLU A 354 11.96 -4.05 -6.40
CA GLU A 354 10.97 -4.46 -7.38
C GLU A 354 9.70 -4.98 -6.70
N LYS A 355 8.56 -4.88 -7.39
CA LYS A 355 7.26 -5.41 -6.98
C LYS A 355 6.96 -6.64 -7.83
N LEU A 356 6.77 -7.79 -7.19
CA LEU A 356 6.43 -9.03 -7.88
C LEU A 356 4.95 -9.01 -8.29
N VAL A 357 4.69 -9.20 -9.57
CA VAL A 357 3.34 -9.18 -10.17
C VAL A 357 3.10 -10.45 -10.95
N TYR A 358 1.92 -11.04 -10.80
CA TYR A 358 1.53 -12.30 -11.43
C TYR A 358 0.30 -12.08 -12.28
N ARG A 359 0.36 -12.54 -13.54
CA ARG A 359 -0.81 -12.64 -14.40
C ARG A 359 -1.58 -13.91 -14.07
N VAL A 360 -2.84 -13.77 -13.64
CA VAL A 360 -3.69 -14.85 -13.12
C VAL A 360 -4.91 -15.13 -13.98
N GLY A 361 -5.16 -14.29 -14.98
CA GLY A 361 -6.24 -14.44 -15.94
C GLY A 361 -5.96 -13.72 -17.25
N GLU A 362 -6.80 -14.00 -18.25
CA GLU A 362 -6.81 -13.26 -19.52
C GLU A 362 -8.04 -12.34 -19.58
N PRO A 363 -7.93 -11.14 -20.21
CA PRO A 363 -9.01 -10.17 -20.33
C PRO A 363 -10.35 -10.77 -20.75
#